data_AF-A0A2G6LQX9-F1
#
_entry.id   AF-A0A2G6LQX9-F1
#
_cell.length_a   1.000
_cell.length_b   1.000
_cell.length_c   1.000
_cell.angle_alpha   90.00
_cell.angle_beta   90.00
_cell.angle_gamma   90.00
#
_symmetry.space_group_name_H-M   'P 1'
#
loop_
_entity.id
_entity.type
_entity.pdbx_description
1 polymer ?
#
loop_
_entity_poly.entity_id
_entity_poly.type
_entity_poly.pdbx_seq_one_letter_code
_entity_poly.pdbx_strand_id
1 'polypeptide(L)'
;MKKNEINEVDYIESLGNLLATYRSDLIYIQSFADFKKGEISEELFLSKKIGSFQKFINDFRVARNISKEKKHEFLKDLMLWVKKGEADNVDELAKKMSKSGYTHGKVMTSLCSKVLFLNNPYEIVPIDRLAKKTLGYKGNNYSEFKLLLNQFKEDNKLKINSYLKSVEKYLCEIEIDFNEKIQNIEIIRVNRYLDKILWTKGR
;
A
#
# COMPACT_ATOMS: atom_id res chain seq x y z
N MET A 1 -4.70 -19.17 25.14
CA MET A 1 -4.23 -18.00 24.36
C MET A 1 -5.18 -17.77 23.18
N LYS A 2 -5.75 -16.57 23.04
CA LYS A 2 -6.49 -16.22 21.82
C LYS A 2 -5.49 -16.23 20.65
N LYS A 3 -5.77 -17.00 19.62
CA LYS A 3 -4.84 -17.32 18.51
C LYS A 3 -4.36 -16.11 17.69
N ASN A 4 -4.83 -14.91 18.00
CA ASN A 4 -4.65 -13.68 17.20
C ASN A 4 -3.99 -12.52 17.98
N GLU A 5 -3.49 -12.73 19.20
CA GLU A 5 -2.79 -11.65 19.91
C GLU A 5 -1.39 -11.43 19.33
N ILE A 6 -1.05 -10.16 19.09
CA ILE A 6 0.26 -9.72 18.61
C ILE A 6 1.22 -9.70 19.80
N ASN A 7 2.29 -10.48 19.70
CA ASN A 7 3.30 -10.51 20.77
C ASN A 7 4.35 -9.42 20.55
N GLU A 8 5.22 -9.23 21.53
CA GLU A 8 6.28 -8.22 21.49
C GLU A 8 7.24 -8.38 20.30
N VAL A 9 7.60 -9.63 20.00
CA VAL A 9 8.50 -9.97 18.89
C VAL A 9 7.89 -9.55 17.56
N ASP A 10 6.59 -9.78 17.36
CA ASP A 10 5.84 -9.39 16.15
C ASP A 10 5.96 -7.85 15.93
N TYR A 11 5.84 -7.04 16.99
CA TYR A 11 5.99 -5.58 16.88
C TYR A 11 7.41 -5.14 16.52
N ILE A 12 8.42 -5.76 17.15
CA ILE A 12 9.83 -5.44 16.92
C ILE A 12 10.23 -5.81 15.49
N GLU A 13 9.87 -7.01 15.03
CA GLU A 13 10.17 -7.46 13.66
C GLU A 13 9.47 -6.56 12.62
N SER A 14 8.23 -6.17 12.90
CA SER A 14 7.48 -5.24 12.05
C SER A 14 8.11 -3.84 12.00
N LEU A 15 8.75 -3.41 13.08
CA LEU A 15 9.42 -2.11 13.16
C LEU A 15 10.71 -2.13 12.32
N GLY A 16 11.48 -3.23 12.40
CA GLY A 16 12.61 -3.47 11.52
C GLY A 16 12.20 -3.48 10.04
N ASN A 17 11.10 -4.16 9.71
CA ASN A 17 10.53 -4.16 8.36
C ASN A 17 10.09 -2.77 7.90
N LEU A 18 9.52 -1.95 8.80
CA LEU A 18 9.17 -0.57 8.49
C LEU A 18 10.43 0.21 8.14
N LEU A 19 11.42 0.26 9.04
CA LEU A 19 12.65 1.02 8.85
C LEU A 19 13.40 0.61 7.57
N ALA A 20 13.39 -0.68 7.24
CA ALA A 20 14.04 -1.19 6.03
C ALA A 20 13.36 -0.76 4.72
N THR A 21 12.03 -0.60 4.70
CA THR A 21 11.29 -0.36 3.44
C THR A 21 10.65 1.02 3.32
N TYR A 22 10.54 1.76 4.42
CA TYR A 22 9.70 2.97 4.48
C TYR A 22 10.15 4.06 3.50
N ARG A 23 11.46 4.27 3.36
CA ARG A 23 12.01 5.21 2.37
C ARG A 23 11.57 4.85 0.95
N SER A 24 11.61 3.57 0.59
CA SER A 24 11.14 3.12 -0.74
C SER A 24 9.64 3.32 -0.92
N ASP A 25 8.84 3.05 0.12
CA ASP A 25 7.40 3.32 0.09
C ASP A 25 7.11 4.81 -0.18
N LEU A 26 7.83 5.72 0.50
CA LEU A 26 7.71 7.17 0.29
C LEU A 26 8.15 7.59 -1.12
N ILE A 27 9.22 7.01 -1.67
CA ILE A 27 9.66 7.27 -3.05
C ILE A 27 8.57 6.89 -4.06
N TYR A 28 7.89 5.75 -3.87
CA TYR A 28 6.80 5.35 -4.77
C TYR A 28 5.59 6.27 -4.66
N ILE A 29 5.21 6.67 -3.44
CA ILE A 29 4.12 7.63 -3.21
C ILE A 29 4.44 8.96 -3.90
N GLN A 30 5.63 9.52 -3.67
CA GLN A 30 6.05 10.77 -4.26
C GLN A 30 6.08 10.68 -5.79
N SER A 31 6.72 9.64 -6.34
CA SER A 31 6.83 9.46 -7.79
C SER A 31 5.46 9.32 -8.47
N PHE A 32 4.49 8.69 -7.79
CA PHE A 32 3.12 8.62 -8.30
C PHE A 32 2.43 9.99 -8.30
N ALA A 33 2.64 10.80 -7.26
CA ALA A 33 2.14 12.17 -7.18
C ALA A 33 2.77 13.07 -8.26
N ASP A 34 4.10 13.00 -8.42
CA ASP A 34 4.86 13.76 -9.42
C ASP A 34 4.42 13.37 -10.85
N PHE A 35 4.20 12.07 -11.09
CA PHE A 35 3.63 11.59 -12.35
C PHE A 35 2.21 12.13 -12.61
N LYS A 36 1.34 12.16 -11.59
CA LYS A 36 -0.01 12.76 -11.71
C LYS A 36 0.02 14.23 -12.10
N LYS A 37 1.03 14.98 -11.64
CA LYS A 37 1.25 16.39 -11.96
C LYS A 37 1.95 16.61 -13.32
N GLY A 38 2.43 15.55 -13.96
CA GLY A 38 3.18 15.62 -15.21
C GLY A 38 4.66 16.00 -15.03
N GLU A 39 5.18 15.91 -13.80
CA GLU A 39 6.59 16.20 -13.48
C GLU A 39 7.52 15.04 -13.86
N ILE A 40 6.95 13.85 -14.06
CA ILE A 40 7.65 12.64 -14.53
C ILE A 40 7.01 12.20 -15.86
N SER A 41 7.82 11.84 -16.86
CA SER A 41 7.32 11.29 -18.11
C SER A 41 6.83 9.85 -17.97
N GLU A 42 5.87 9.43 -18.81
CA GLU A 42 5.37 8.05 -18.82
C GLU A 42 6.51 7.04 -19.06
N GLU A 43 7.43 7.35 -19.97
CA GLU A 43 8.60 6.52 -20.25
C GLU A 43 9.46 6.30 -18.99
N LEU A 44 9.74 7.37 -18.25
CA LEU A 44 10.52 7.28 -17.01
C LEU A 44 9.75 6.49 -15.95
N PHE A 45 8.44 6.72 -15.83
CA PHE A 45 7.59 6.05 -14.85
C PHE A 45 7.36 4.56 -15.15
N LEU A 46 7.50 4.13 -16.41
CA LEU A 46 7.44 2.71 -16.81
C LEU A 46 8.82 2.04 -16.92
N SER A 47 9.90 2.76 -16.63
CA SER A 47 11.27 2.22 -16.57
C SER A 47 11.47 1.22 -15.42
N LYS A 48 12.65 0.62 -15.27
CA LYS A 48 12.96 -0.28 -14.12
C LYS A 48 13.60 0.43 -12.92
N LYS A 49 13.70 1.76 -12.94
CA LYS A 49 14.35 2.55 -11.88
C LYS A 49 13.52 2.55 -10.59
N ILE A 50 14.18 2.77 -9.45
CA ILE A 50 13.48 2.95 -8.16
C ILE A 50 12.50 4.13 -8.30
N GLY A 51 11.31 4.00 -7.71
CA GLY A 51 10.23 4.98 -7.84
C GLY A 51 9.35 4.81 -9.08
N SER A 52 9.77 4.01 -10.06
CA SER A 52 8.94 3.73 -11.24
C SER A 52 7.77 2.80 -10.90
N PHE A 53 6.68 2.92 -11.66
CA PHE A 53 5.53 2.03 -11.59
C PHE A 53 5.91 0.58 -11.88
N GLN A 54 6.74 0.34 -12.90
CA GLN A 54 7.15 -1.01 -13.25
C GLN A 54 7.99 -1.65 -12.14
N LYS A 55 8.85 -0.89 -11.45
CA LYS A 55 9.61 -1.37 -10.29
C LYS A 55 8.67 -1.62 -9.10
N PHE A 56 7.74 -0.71 -8.82
CA PHE A 56 6.68 -0.90 -7.81
C PHE A 56 5.90 -2.20 -8.02
N ILE A 57 5.41 -2.43 -9.23
CA ILE A 57 4.65 -3.63 -9.58
C ILE A 57 5.45 -4.92 -9.33
N ASN A 58 6.75 -4.89 -9.60
CA ASN A 58 7.64 -6.03 -9.36
C ASN A 58 7.89 -6.25 -7.86
N ASP A 59 8.21 -5.19 -7.13
CA ASP A 59 8.56 -5.25 -5.70
C ASP A 59 7.38 -5.70 -4.85
N PHE A 60 6.19 -5.16 -5.12
CA PHE A 60 4.97 -5.52 -4.42
C PHE A 60 4.27 -6.77 -5.01
N ARG A 61 4.93 -7.42 -5.98
CA ARG A 61 4.49 -8.65 -6.66
C ARG A 61 3.06 -8.55 -7.19
N VAL A 62 2.67 -7.36 -7.61
CA VAL A 62 1.28 -6.96 -7.85
C VAL A 62 0.75 -7.49 -9.18
N ALA A 63 1.65 -7.80 -10.12
CA ALA A 63 1.26 -8.15 -11.47
C ALA A 63 2.25 -9.08 -12.17
N ARG A 64 2.68 -10.17 -11.49
CA ARG A 64 3.49 -11.22 -12.13
C ARG A 64 2.87 -11.77 -13.42
N ASN A 65 1.54 -11.68 -13.51
CA ASN A 65 0.74 -12.24 -14.61
C ASN A 65 0.26 -11.18 -15.62
N ILE A 66 0.58 -9.89 -15.44
CA ILE A 66 0.24 -8.86 -16.44
C ILE A 66 1.44 -8.73 -17.39
N SER A 67 1.20 -8.97 -18.68
CA SER A 67 2.23 -8.82 -19.72
C SER A 67 2.74 -7.39 -19.80
N LYS A 68 3.92 -7.18 -20.41
CA LYS A 68 4.53 -5.84 -20.48
C LYS A 68 3.62 -4.84 -21.19
N GLU A 69 2.97 -5.27 -22.27
CA GLU A 69 2.06 -4.47 -23.09
C GLU A 69 0.84 -4.02 -22.28
N LYS A 70 0.26 -4.95 -21.51
CA LYS A 70 -0.89 -4.68 -20.65
C LYS A 70 -0.57 -3.78 -19.46
N LYS A 71 0.70 -3.58 -19.10
CA LYS A 71 1.09 -2.66 -18.02
C LYS A 71 0.95 -1.19 -18.42
N HIS A 72 1.22 -0.85 -19.68
CA HIS A 72 0.96 0.50 -20.21
C HIS A 72 -0.54 0.80 -20.18
N GLU A 73 -1.35 -0.13 -20.70
CA GLU A 73 -2.81 -0.02 -20.72
C GLU A 73 -3.37 0.09 -19.28
N PHE A 74 -2.89 -0.76 -18.37
CA PHE A 74 -3.26 -0.70 -16.97
C PHE A 74 -2.89 0.64 -16.31
N LEU A 75 -1.69 1.17 -16.55
CA LEU A 75 -1.30 2.49 -16.05
C LEU A 75 -2.23 3.58 -16.59
N LYS A 76 -2.52 3.56 -17.90
CA LYS A 76 -3.45 4.52 -18.52
C LYS A 76 -4.84 4.46 -17.90
N ASP A 77 -5.39 3.27 -17.71
CA ASP A 77 -6.69 3.08 -17.08
C ASP A 77 -6.71 3.51 -15.61
N LEU A 78 -5.62 3.26 -14.88
CA LEU A 78 -5.44 3.73 -13.52
C LEU A 78 -5.37 5.26 -13.46
N MET A 79 -4.65 5.91 -14.37
CA MET A 79 -4.57 7.37 -14.42
C MET A 79 -5.89 8.02 -14.78
N LEU A 80 -6.68 7.39 -15.66
CA LEU A 80 -8.06 7.82 -15.93
C LEU A 80 -8.97 7.61 -14.72
N TRP A 81 -8.72 6.58 -13.90
CA TRP A 81 -9.49 6.33 -12.69
C TRP A 81 -9.22 7.36 -11.60
N VAL A 82 -7.95 7.62 -11.26
CA VAL A 82 -7.57 8.51 -10.15
C VAL A 82 -7.90 9.99 -10.41
N LYS A 83 -8.34 10.34 -11.62
CA LYS A 83 -8.86 11.66 -11.98
C LYS A 83 -10.38 11.80 -11.77
N LYS A 84 -11.10 10.72 -11.41
CA LYS A 84 -12.56 10.72 -11.18
C LYS A 84 -12.90 10.95 -9.70
N GLY A 85 -14.15 11.30 -9.42
CA GLY A 85 -14.65 11.57 -8.05
C GLY A 85 -14.59 10.37 -7.08
N GLU A 86 -14.44 9.14 -7.57
CA GLU A 86 -14.35 7.91 -6.78
C GLU A 86 -12.93 7.31 -6.80
N ALA A 87 -11.90 8.16 -6.94
CA ALA A 87 -10.50 7.76 -7.12
C ALA A 87 -10.00 6.72 -6.11
N ASP A 88 -10.55 6.70 -4.89
CA ASP A 88 -10.12 5.84 -3.79
C ASP A 88 -10.98 4.59 -3.57
N ASN A 89 -12.00 4.36 -4.41
CA ASN A 89 -12.86 3.18 -4.31
C ASN A 89 -12.18 1.92 -4.87
N VAL A 90 -11.51 1.18 -3.99
CA VAL A 90 -10.78 -0.06 -4.34
C VAL A 90 -11.70 -1.13 -4.93
N ASP A 91 -12.91 -1.30 -4.40
CA ASP A 91 -13.82 -2.37 -4.82
C ASP A 91 -14.34 -2.13 -6.24
N GLU A 92 -14.68 -0.88 -6.57
CA GLU A 92 -15.12 -0.52 -7.92
C GLU A 92 -13.98 -0.58 -8.93
N LEU A 93 -12.78 -0.11 -8.56
CA LEU A 93 -11.61 -0.29 -9.40
C LEU A 93 -11.37 -1.78 -9.69
N ALA A 94 -11.46 -2.65 -8.68
CA ALA A 94 -11.26 -4.08 -8.84
C ALA A 94 -12.31 -4.73 -9.75
N LYS A 95 -13.58 -4.32 -9.65
CA LYS A 95 -14.66 -4.74 -10.56
C LYS A 95 -14.48 -4.22 -11.98
N LYS A 96 -13.96 -3.00 -12.15
CA LYS A 96 -13.65 -2.44 -13.48
C LYS A 96 -12.50 -3.21 -14.12
N MET A 97 -11.42 -3.44 -13.37
CA MET A 97 -10.22 -4.14 -13.83
C MET A 97 -10.45 -5.64 -14.07
N SER A 98 -11.50 -6.24 -13.50
CA SER A 98 -11.88 -7.61 -13.85
C SER A 98 -12.48 -7.71 -15.25
N LYS A 99 -13.08 -6.63 -15.77
CA LYS A 99 -13.72 -6.57 -17.09
C LYS A 99 -12.76 -6.17 -18.22
N SER A 100 -11.59 -5.62 -17.91
CA SER A 100 -10.63 -5.13 -18.90
C SER A 100 -9.64 -6.20 -19.42
N GLY A 101 -9.79 -7.46 -19.02
CA GLY A 101 -8.95 -8.56 -19.54
C GLY A 101 -7.51 -8.59 -19.01
N TYR A 102 -7.12 -7.69 -18.09
CA TYR A 102 -5.82 -7.73 -17.42
C TYR A 102 -5.69 -8.89 -16.43
N THR A 103 -6.82 -9.34 -15.89
CA THR A 103 -6.90 -10.22 -14.72
C THR A 103 -7.61 -11.54 -15.02
N HIS A 104 -7.82 -11.85 -16.31
CA HIS A 104 -8.59 -13.02 -16.76
C HIS A 104 -9.98 -13.13 -16.10
N GLY A 105 -10.69 -12.00 -15.97
CA GLY A 105 -12.01 -11.97 -15.35
C GLY A 105 -12.02 -11.96 -13.82
N LYS A 106 -10.85 -12.07 -13.16
CA LYS A 106 -10.78 -12.14 -11.70
C LYS A 106 -10.76 -10.76 -11.06
N VAL A 107 -11.53 -10.60 -9.97
CA VAL A 107 -11.50 -9.38 -9.14
C VAL A 107 -10.20 -9.34 -8.35
N MET A 108 -9.28 -8.46 -8.73
CA MET A 108 -7.95 -8.35 -8.12
C MET A 108 -7.89 -7.22 -7.09
N THR A 109 -8.65 -7.35 -6.01
CA THR A 109 -8.73 -6.35 -4.92
C THR A 109 -7.35 -6.03 -4.33
N SER A 110 -6.49 -7.04 -4.16
CA SER A 110 -5.11 -6.84 -3.68
C SER A 110 -4.25 -5.99 -4.62
N LEU A 111 -4.40 -6.15 -5.94
CA LEU A 111 -3.71 -5.30 -6.91
C LEU A 111 -4.22 -3.86 -6.82
N CYS A 112 -5.54 -3.70 -6.80
CA CYS A 112 -6.19 -2.40 -6.80
C CYS A 112 -5.88 -1.63 -5.50
N SER A 113 -5.89 -2.28 -4.34
CA SER A 113 -5.53 -1.62 -3.08
C SER A 113 -4.06 -1.17 -3.05
N LYS A 114 -3.16 -1.94 -3.67
CA LYS A 114 -1.73 -1.59 -3.71
C LYS A 114 -1.46 -0.38 -4.59
N VAL A 115 -2.10 -0.31 -5.76
CA VAL A 115 -1.94 0.86 -6.63
C VAL A 115 -2.67 2.08 -6.09
N LEU A 116 -3.86 1.93 -5.51
CA LEU A 116 -4.59 3.05 -4.91
C LEU A 116 -3.97 3.53 -3.60
N PHE A 117 -3.22 2.69 -2.89
CA PHE A 117 -2.37 3.14 -1.79
C PHE A 117 -1.38 4.24 -2.23
N LEU A 118 -0.85 4.20 -3.46
CA LEU A 118 0.00 5.29 -3.96
C LEU A 118 -0.78 6.60 -4.18
N ASN A 119 -2.09 6.51 -4.46
CA ASN A 119 -2.96 7.66 -4.62
C ASN A 119 -3.40 8.26 -3.29
N ASN A 120 -3.76 7.40 -2.33
CA ASN A 120 -4.25 7.80 -1.01
C ASN A 120 -3.63 6.92 0.09
N PRO A 121 -2.36 7.18 0.47
CA PRO A 121 -1.63 6.36 1.43
C PRO A 121 -2.09 6.54 2.89
N TYR A 122 -2.83 7.61 3.19
CA TYR A 122 -3.35 7.90 4.53
C TYR A 122 -4.71 7.22 4.81
N GLU A 123 -5.46 6.83 3.78
CA GLU A 123 -6.71 6.06 3.93
C GLU A 123 -6.59 4.57 3.54
N ILE A 124 -5.67 4.23 2.64
CA ILE A 124 -5.61 2.90 2.04
C ILE A 124 -4.41 2.13 2.58
N VAL A 125 -4.67 1.03 3.27
CA VAL A 125 -3.66 0.02 3.61
C VAL A 125 -3.86 -1.17 2.68
N PRO A 126 -2.84 -1.59 1.93
CA PRO A 126 -2.99 -2.70 0.98
C PRO A 126 -3.58 -3.98 1.60
N ILE A 127 -4.56 -4.58 0.92
CA ILE A 127 -5.03 -5.93 1.27
C ILE A 127 -4.15 -6.97 0.58
N ASP A 128 -3.68 -7.97 1.33
CA ASP A 128 -3.04 -9.15 0.77
C ASP A 128 -3.33 -10.41 1.59
N ARG A 129 -2.75 -11.54 1.18
CA ARG A 129 -2.98 -12.84 1.82
C ARG A 129 -2.55 -12.84 3.30
N LEU A 130 -1.45 -12.18 3.65
CA LEU A 130 -0.93 -12.17 5.02
C LEU A 130 -1.81 -11.28 5.91
N ALA A 131 -2.17 -10.09 5.43
CA ALA A 131 -3.10 -9.21 6.13
C ALA A 131 -4.46 -9.88 6.35
N LYS A 132 -4.98 -10.58 5.34
CA LYS A 132 -6.19 -11.40 5.46
C LYS A 132 -6.08 -12.48 6.53
N LYS A 133 -4.96 -13.21 6.56
CA LYS A 133 -4.71 -14.26 7.57
C LYS A 133 -4.70 -13.67 8.99
N THR A 134 -4.01 -12.55 9.19
CA THR A 134 -3.94 -11.86 10.49
C THR A 134 -5.31 -11.40 10.97
N LEU A 135 -6.13 -10.83 10.09
CA LEU A 135 -7.48 -10.36 10.43
C LEU A 135 -8.55 -11.46 10.40
N GLY A 136 -8.20 -12.70 10.06
CA GLY A 136 -9.15 -13.79 9.85
C GLY A 136 -10.14 -13.53 8.68
N TYR A 137 -9.83 -12.60 7.78
CA TYR A 137 -10.70 -12.22 6.67
C TYR A 137 -10.60 -13.21 5.51
N LYS A 138 -11.73 -13.79 5.11
CA LYS A 138 -11.80 -14.79 4.03
C LYS A 138 -12.27 -14.21 2.70
N GLY A 139 -13.01 -13.09 2.72
CA GLY A 139 -13.60 -12.46 1.53
C GLY A 139 -12.57 -11.77 0.62
N ASN A 140 -13.05 -11.07 -0.40
CA ASN A 140 -12.20 -10.38 -1.38
C ASN A 140 -12.68 -8.94 -1.65
N ASN A 141 -13.38 -8.35 -0.70
CA ASN A 141 -13.90 -7.00 -0.73
C ASN A 141 -13.05 -6.11 0.19
N TYR A 142 -12.61 -4.97 -0.32
CA TYR A 142 -11.79 -4.03 0.42
C TYR A 142 -12.57 -3.29 1.51
N SER A 143 -13.81 -2.88 1.24
CA SER A 143 -14.66 -2.21 2.25
C SER A 143 -14.88 -3.08 3.50
N GLU A 144 -15.15 -4.38 3.35
CA GLU A 144 -15.25 -5.31 4.49
C GLU A 144 -13.90 -5.48 5.22
N PHE A 145 -12.81 -5.61 4.46
CA PHE A 145 -11.46 -5.67 5.03
C PHE A 145 -11.13 -4.39 5.82
N LYS A 146 -11.50 -3.21 5.30
CA LYS A 146 -11.24 -1.91 5.94
C LYS A 146 -11.92 -1.80 7.30
N LEU A 147 -13.11 -2.38 7.47
CA LEU A 147 -13.79 -2.43 8.77
C LEU A 147 -12.98 -3.24 9.80
N LEU A 148 -12.52 -4.44 9.43
CA LEU A 148 -11.70 -5.29 10.31
C LEU A 148 -10.34 -4.65 10.61
N LEU A 149 -9.74 -4.02 9.60
CA LEU A 149 -8.48 -3.28 9.73
C LEU A 149 -8.62 -2.12 10.72
N ASN A 150 -9.69 -1.34 10.63
CA ASN A 150 -9.94 -0.20 11.51
C ASN A 150 -10.13 -0.64 12.96
N GLN A 151 -10.89 -1.72 13.18
CA GLN A 151 -11.02 -2.31 14.51
C GLN A 151 -9.65 -2.74 15.06
N PHE A 152 -8.88 -3.47 14.25
CA PHE A 152 -7.53 -3.91 14.64
C PHE A 152 -6.59 -2.73 14.93
N LYS A 153 -6.68 -1.65 14.15
CA LYS A 153 -5.89 -0.43 14.37
C LYS A 153 -6.22 0.20 15.73
N GLU A 154 -7.49 0.34 16.07
CA GLU A 154 -7.90 0.89 17.36
C GLU A 154 -7.51 -0.01 18.53
N ASP A 155 -7.71 -1.33 18.41
CA ASP A 155 -7.33 -2.31 19.44
C ASP A 155 -5.83 -2.28 19.78
N ASN A 156 -4.99 -1.89 18.81
CA ASN A 156 -3.52 -1.91 18.93
C ASN A 156 -2.89 -0.51 18.99
N LYS A 157 -3.69 0.55 19.00
CA LYS A 157 -3.26 1.95 18.84
C LYS A 157 -2.17 2.38 19.81
N LEU A 158 -2.33 2.05 21.10
CA LEU A 158 -1.36 2.42 22.13
C LEU A 158 0.00 1.76 21.89
N LYS A 159 0.01 0.47 21.56
CA LYS A 159 1.25 -0.27 21.25
C LYS A 159 1.90 0.28 19.98
N ILE A 160 1.12 0.46 18.91
CA ILE A 160 1.59 1.04 17.64
C ILE A 160 2.31 2.38 17.89
N ASN A 161 1.67 3.28 18.62
CA ASN A 161 2.23 4.60 18.91
C ASN A 161 3.50 4.51 19.77
N SER A 162 3.52 3.63 20.77
CA SER A 162 4.69 3.43 21.64
C SER A 162 5.91 2.95 20.85
N TYR A 163 5.75 1.95 19.97
CA TYR A 163 6.85 1.45 19.14
C TYR A 163 7.32 2.48 18.12
N LEU A 164 6.42 3.19 17.45
CA LEU A 164 6.81 4.26 16.53
C LEU A 164 7.58 5.37 17.25
N LYS A 165 7.16 5.74 18.46
CA LYS A 165 7.86 6.75 19.27
C LYS A 165 9.28 6.31 19.63
N SER A 166 9.50 5.03 19.89
CA SER A 166 10.82 4.49 20.25
C SER A 166 11.88 4.65 19.16
N VAL A 167 11.48 4.80 17.90
CA VAL A 167 12.37 4.96 16.73
C VAL A 167 12.10 6.25 15.96
N GLU A 168 11.40 7.21 16.57
CA GLU A 168 10.94 8.44 15.92
C GLU A 168 12.09 9.20 15.24
N LYS A 169 13.26 9.28 15.88
CA LYS A 169 14.45 9.93 15.29
C LYS A 169 14.81 9.37 13.91
N TYR A 170 14.84 8.04 13.77
CA TYR A 170 15.17 7.39 12.50
C TYR A 170 14.07 7.59 11.45
N LEU A 171 12.80 7.61 11.88
CA LEU A 171 11.68 7.89 10.99
C LEU A 171 11.73 9.33 10.48
N CYS A 172 12.02 10.31 11.34
CA CYS A 172 12.23 11.70 10.94
C CYS A 172 13.39 11.87 9.95
N GLU A 173 14.51 11.16 10.16
CA GLU A 173 15.63 11.15 9.21
C GLU A 173 15.23 10.58 7.85
N ILE A 174 14.40 9.53 7.81
CA ILE A 174 13.88 8.98 6.54
C ILE A 174 12.94 9.98 5.86
N GLU A 175 12.10 10.67 6.63
CA GLU A 175 11.02 11.56 6.17
C GLU A 175 11.50 12.94 5.71
N ILE A 176 12.72 13.36 6.07
CA ILE A 176 13.22 14.72 5.83
C ILE A 176 13.13 15.17 4.37
N ASP A 177 13.39 14.28 3.42
CA ASP A 177 13.36 14.56 1.98
C ASP A 177 11.93 14.65 1.40
N PHE A 178 10.92 14.32 2.20
CA PHE A 178 9.53 14.15 1.78
C PHE A 178 8.54 15.09 2.48
N ASN A 179 8.91 15.72 3.61
CA ASN A 179 8.01 16.49 4.46
C ASN A 179 7.23 17.60 3.72
N GLU A 180 7.82 18.22 2.70
CA GLU A 180 7.16 19.27 1.90
C GLU A 180 6.35 18.71 0.71
N LYS A 181 6.57 17.45 0.36
CA LYS A 181 6.06 16.82 -0.87
C LYS A 181 4.91 15.85 -0.60
N ILE A 182 4.91 15.24 0.58
CA ILE A 182 3.92 14.25 1.01
C ILE A 182 3.17 14.80 2.21
N GLN A 183 1.87 15.02 2.03
CA GLN A 183 0.99 15.43 3.11
C GLN A 183 0.69 14.26 4.05
N ASN A 184 0.42 14.58 5.33
CA ASN A 184 0.01 13.62 6.35
C ASN A 184 1.01 12.46 6.56
N ILE A 185 2.31 12.75 6.46
CA ILE A 185 3.37 11.74 6.55
C ILE A 185 3.30 10.90 7.83
N GLU A 186 2.86 11.50 8.94
CA GLU A 186 2.69 10.79 10.21
C GLU A 186 1.56 9.74 10.15
N ILE A 187 0.47 10.02 9.45
CA ILE A 187 -0.63 9.07 9.24
C ILE A 187 -0.16 7.94 8.32
N ILE A 188 0.58 8.30 7.27
CA ILE A 188 1.18 7.33 6.35
C ILE A 188 2.10 6.39 7.12
N ARG A 189 3.01 6.92 7.94
CA ARG A 189 3.89 6.15 8.83
C ARG A 189 3.13 5.13 9.67
N VAL A 190 2.05 5.56 10.34
CA VAL A 190 1.19 4.66 11.14
C VAL A 190 0.59 3.55 10.27
N ASN A 191 0.05 3.90 9.11
CA ASN A 191 -0.53 2.95 8.18
C ASN A 191 0.50 1.97 7.58
N ARG A 192 1.72 2.43 7.29
CA ARG A 192 2.83 1.57 6.84
C ARG A 192 3.27 0.63 7.94
N TYR A 193 3.34 1.09 9.18
CA TYR A 193 3.68 0.20 10.30
C TYR A 193 2.60 -0.85 10.53
N LEU A 194 1.33 -0.44 10.46
CA LEU A 194 0.19 -1.33 10.51
C LEU A 194 0.26 -2.41 9.41
N ASP A 195 0.59 -2.04 8.17
CA ASP A 195 0.82 -2.99 7.06
C ASP A 195 1.92 -4.01 7.42
N LYS A 196 3.05 -3.56 8.02
CA LYS A 196 4.12 -4.48 8.44
C LYS A 196 3.71 -5.40 9.57
N ILE A 197 2.94 -4.92 10.53
CA ILE A 197 2.38 -5.75 11.62
C ILE A 197 1.51 -6.86 11.04
N LEU A 198 0.62 -6.52 10.11
CA LEU A 198 -0.24 -7.47 9.43
C LEU A 198 0.56 -8.51 8.63
N TRP A 199 1.65 -8.11 7.99
CA TRP A 199 2.55 -9.00 7.26
C TRP A 199 3.29 -9.95 8.19
N THR A 200 3.96 -9.42 9.21
CA THR A 200 4.75 -10.19 10.18
C THR A 200 3.88 -11.25 10.84
N LYS A 201 2.72 -10.86 11.37
CA LYS A 201 1.80 -11.78 12.04
C LYS A 201 1.19 -12.81 11.10
N GLY A 202 1.01 -12.44 9.83
CA GLY A 202 0.40 -13.28 8.82
C GLY A 202 1.33 -14.35 8.26
N ARG A 203 2.64 -14.28 8.51
CA ARG A 203 3.62 -15.30 8.07
C ARG A 203 3.23 -16.68 8.58
#